data_AF-A0A081S3A9-F1
#
_entry.id   AF-A0A081S3A9-F1
#
_cell.length_a   1.000
_cell.length_b   1.000
_cell.length_c   1.000
_cell.angle_alpha   90.00
_cell.angle_beta   90.00
_cell.angle_gamma   90.00
#
_symmetry.space_group_name_H-M   'P 1'
#
loop_
_entity.id
_entity.type
_entity.pdbx_description
1 polymer ?
#
loop_
_entity_poly.entity_id
_entity_poly.type
_entity_poly.pdbx_seq_one_letter_code
_entity_poly.pdbx_strand_id
1 'polypeptide(L)'
;MALKFKSFNDARSYVHGLQLKNEREWISFCKSKKKPNDIPSVPRHHYTKEWKGLGDWLGTYTIAPQNKKFRSFKQARRFIHSLNLKSYYDWLEFCKSNKKPKDIPSVPRQYYTKEWKGFGDWLGTYTIAPQNKKFRSFKQARRFARKLKLNSYFAWVQYYKTNALPTDIPTTPNRTYKNKGWKGWNDWLGTK
;
A
#
# COMPACT_ATOMS: atom_id res chain seq x y z
N MET A 1 25.29 -13.13 -46.38
CA MET A 1 25.21 -11.71 -45.99
C MET A 1 24.90 -11.63 -44.50
N ALA A 2 25.67 -10.87 -43.73
CA ALA A 2 25.32 -10.62 -42.33
C ALA A 2 24.04 -9.78 -42.26
N LEU A 3 23.07 -10.23 -41.46
CA LEU A 3 21.84 -9.46 -41.22
C LEU A 3 22.23 -8.10 -40.59
N LYS A 4 21.82 -7.00 -41.23
CA LYS A 4 22.02 -5.65 -40.70
C LYS A 4 20.75 -5.19 -39.99
N PHE A 5 20.81 -5.06 -38.67
CA PHE A 5 19.69 -4.55 -37.88
C PHE A 5 19.58 -3.03 -37.98
N LYS A 6 18.36 -2.52 -37.85
CA LYS A 6 18.08 -1.08 -37.71
C LYS A 6 18.82 -0.48 -36.51
N SER A 7 19.00 0.84 -36.52
CA SER A 7 19.46 1.57 -35.33
C SER A 7 18.50 1.34 -34.16
N PHE A 8 18.98 1.48 -32.92
CA PHE A 8 18.14 1.30 -31.73
C PHE A 8 16.89 2.20 -31.79
N ASN A 9 17.04 3.46 -32.17
CA ASN A 9 15.94 4.43 -32.21
C ASN A 9 14.89 4.08 -33.27
N ASP A 10 15.30 3.66 -34.47
CA ASP A 10 14.37 3.29 -35.53
C ASP A 10 13.61 2.01 -35.19
N ALA A 11 14.34 1.01 -34.67
CA ALA A 11 13.75 -0.25 -34.27
C ALA A 11 12.80 -0.08 -33.08
N ARG A 12 13.18 0.73 -32.09
CA ARG A 12 12.33 1.09 -30.94
C ARG A 12 11.06 1.82 -31.38
N SER A 13 11.18 2.80 -32.28
CA SER A 13 10.03 3.55 -32.80
C SER A 13 9.05 2.65 -33.55
N TYR A 14 9.56 1.72 -34.36
CA TYR A 14 8.75 0.69 -35.00
C TYR A 14 8.02 -0.18 -33.97
N VAL A 15 8.73 -0.68 -32.95
CA VAL A 15 8.14 -1.56 -31.92
C VAL A 15 7.11 -0.82 -31.05
N HIS A 16 7.30 0.46 -30.77
CA HIS A 16 6.30 1.30 -30.09
C HIS A 16 4.99 1.35 -30.88
N GLY A 17 5.06 1.42 -32.21
CA GLY A 17 3.90 1.39 -33.10
C GLY A 17 3.11 0.08 -33.05
N LEU A 18 3.71 -1.02 -32.59
CA LEU A 18 3.03 -2.32 -32.45
C LEU A 18 2.11 -2.38 -31.21
N GLN A 19 2.27 -1.44 -30.26
CA GLN A 19 1.48 -1.35 -29.02
C GLN A 19 1.46 -2.65 -28.17
N LEU A 20 2.55 -3.43 -28.22
CA LEU A 20 2.69 -4.66 -27.45
C LEU A 20 2.85 -4.33 -25.96
N LYS A 21 2.16 -5.08 -25.10
CA LYS A 21 2.03 -4.73 -23.68
C LYS A 21 3.04 -5.45 -22.78
N ASN A 22 3.56 -6.60 -23.20
CA ASN A 22 4.36 -7.47 -22.34
C ASN A 22 5.29 -8.39 -23.13
N GLU A 23 6.15 -9.11 -22.39
CA GLU A 23 7.12 -10.04 -22.95
C GLU A 23 6.49 -11.20 -23.72
N ARG A 24 5.32 -11.70 -23.28
CA ARG A 24 4.64 -12.80 -24.00
C ARG A 24 4.20 -12.35 -25.38
N GLU A 25 3.64 -11.15 -25.49
CA GLU A 25 3.27 -10.55 -26.76
C GLU A 25 4.49 -10.29 -27.65
N TRP A 26 5.60 -9.80 -27.07
CA TRP A 26 6.87 -9.65 -27.80
C TRP A 26 7.40 -10.98 -28.36
N ILE A 27 7.42 -12.03 -27.54
CA ILE A 27 7.86 -13.37 -27.94
C ILE A 27 6.93 -13.92 -29.03
N SER A 28 5.62 -13.76 -28.89
CA SER A 28 4.64 -14.20 -29.87
C SER A 28 4.82 -13.48 -31.21
N PHE A 29 5.03 -12.15 -31.18
CA PHE A 29 5.36 -11.37 -32.36
C PHE A 29 6.64 -11.86 -33.02
N CYS A 30 7.69 -12.13 -32.25
CA CYS A 30 8.96 -12.61 -32.78
C CYS A 30 8.89 -13.99 -33.43
N LYS A 31 8.00 -14.87 -32.94
CA LYS A 31 7.74 -16.20 -33.51
C LYS A 31 6.81 -16.14 -34.72
N SER A 32 6.13 -15.03 -34.94
CA SER A 32 5.23 -14.86 -36.08
C SER A 32 6.00 -14.53 -37.36
N LYS A 33 5.37 -14.75 -38.52
CA LYS A 33 5.89 -14.31 -39.82
C LYS A 33 5.84 -12.78 -40.03
N LYS A 34 5.34 -12.02 -39.04
CA LYS A 34 5.17 -10.56 -39.12
C LYS A 34 6.40 -9.76 -38.68
N LYS A 35 7.36 -10.39 -37.98
CA LYS A 35 8.57 -9.71 -37.51
C LYS A 35 9.48 -9.39 -38.70
N PRO A 36 9.82 -8.12 -38.97
CA PRO A 36 10.81 -7.78 -39.98
C PRO A 36 12.17 -8.41 -39.69
N ASN A 37 12.94 -8.71 -40.74
CA ASN A 37 14.28 -9.29 -40.59
C ASN A 37 15.26 -8.31 -39.94
N ASP A 38 15.09 -7.00 -40.15
CA ASP A 38 15.94 -5.95 -39.60
C ASP A 38 15.61 -5.56 -38.14
N ILE A 39 14.69 -6.30 -37.49
CA ILE A 39 14.37 -6.20 -36.06
C ILE A 39 14.90 -7.44 -35.32
N PRO A 40 15.80 -7.26 -34.33
CA PRO A 40 16.32 -8.39 -33.56
C PRO A 40 15.25 -8.97 -32.63
N SER A 41 15.22 -10.28 -32.47
CA SER A 41 14.33 -10.96 -31.51
C SER A 41 14.79 -10.79 -30.06
N VAL A 42 16.11 -10.64 -29.86
CA VAL A 42 16.76 -10.44 -28.56
C VAL A 42 17.46 -9.07 -28.54
N PRO A 43 16.72 -7.95 -28.51
CA PRO A 43 17.28 -6.60 -28.67
C PRO A 43 18.37 -6.27 -27.64
N ARG A 44 18.29 -6.81 -26.41
CA ARG A 44 19.31 -6.64 -25.36
C ARG A 44 20.73 -7.10 -25.77
N HIS A 45 20.84 -8.03 -26.72
CA HIS A 45 22.14 -8.53 -27.20
C HIS A 45 22.73 -7.67 -28.31
N HIS A 46 21.89 -6.90 -29.02
CA HIS A 46 22.31 -6.08 -30.15
C HIS A 46 22.46 -4.59 -29.78
N TYR A 47 21.61 -4.09 -28.89
CA TYR A 47 21.59 -2.70 -28.45
C TYR A 47 22.12 -2.59 -27.01
N THR A 48 23.26 -3.23 -26.73
CA THR A 48 23.77 -3.40 -25.36
C THR A 48 24.01 -2.08 -24.63
N LYS A 49 24.41 -1.03 -25.34
CA LYS A 49 24.70 0.29 -24.77
C LYS A 49 23.43 1.12 -24.53
N GLU A 50 22.42 0.93 -25.36
CA GLU A 50 21.18 1.72 -25.38
C GLU A 50 20.03 1.03 -24.62
N TRP A 51 20.15 -0.27 -24.35
CA TRP A 51 19.10 -1.09 -23.77
C TRP A 51 18.73 -0.67 -22.35
N LYS A 52 17.53 -0.13 -22.18
CA LYS A 52 16.96 0.28 -20.88
C LYS A 52 15.97 -0.74 -20.30
N GLY A 53 15.85 -1.89 -20.94
CA GLY A 53 14.89 -2.93 -20.57
C GLY A 53 13.69 -3.01 -21.50
N LEU A 54 12.96 -4.12 -21.38
CA LEU A 54 11.86 -4.44 -22.28
C LEU A 54 10.72 -3.42 -22.22
N GLY A 55 10.47 -2.81 -21.06
CA GLY A 55 9.45 -1.75 -20.94
C GLY A 55 9.76 -0.53 -21.82
N ASP A 56 11.03 -0.11 -21.90
CA ASP A 56 11.45 0.98 -22.79
C ASP A 56 11.33 0.58 -24.26
N TRP A 57 11.73 -0.64 -24.59
CA TRP A 57 11.65 -1.20 -25.93
C TRP A 57 10.22 -1.30 -26.46
N LEU A 58 9.27 -1.74 -25.62
CA LEU A 58 7.86 -1.87 -25.98
C LEU A 58 7.08 -0.56 -25.86
N GLY A 59 7.68 0.50 -25.31
CA GLY A 59 7.01 1.78 -25.07
C GLY A 59 6.05 1.80 -23.89
N THR A 60 6.02 0.73 -23.08
CA THR A 60 5.21 0.68 -21.85
C THR A 60 5.90 1.35 -20.66
N TYR A 61 7.22 1.57 -20.75
CA TYR A 61 8.07 2.11 -19.68
C TYR A 61 7.92 1.37 -18.34
N THR A 62 7.51 0.10 -18.40
CA THR A 62 7.36 -0.77 -17.23
C THR A 62 8.73 -1.16 -16.70
N ILE A 63 8.99 -0.88 -15.42
CA ILE A 63 10.23 -1.24 -14.74
C ILE A 63 10.10 -2.65 -14.15
N ALA A 64 11.05 -3.53 -14.48
CA ALA A 64 11.10 -4.88 -13.94
C ALA A 64 11.16 -4.85 -12.40
N PRO A 65 10.48 -5.78 -11.69
CA PRO A 65 10.40 -5.75 -10.22
C PRO A 65 11.75 -5.59 -9.51
N GLN A 66 12.78 -6.31 -9.96
CA GLN A 66 14.13 -6.29 -9.41
C GLN A 66 14.86 -4.94 -9.57
N ASN A 67 14.43 -4.11 -10.52
CA ASN A 67 15.03 -2.80 -10.81
C ASN A 67 14.23 -1.65 -10.19
N LYS A 68 13.12 -1.93 -9.50
CA LYS A 68 12.31 -0.89 -8.85
C LYS A 68 13.07 -0.35 -7.64
N LYS A 69 13.41 0.94 -7.69
CA LYS A 69 13.93 1.69 -6.54
C LYS A 69 12.78 2.38 -5.82
N PHE A 70 12.52 1.96 -4.59
CA PHE A 70 11.52 2.60 -3.73
C PHE A 70 12.17 3.61 -2.80
N ARG A 71 11.46 4.70 -2.51
CA ARG A 71 11.93 5.67 -1.51
C ARG A 71 11.92 5.06 -0.11
N SER A 72 12.65 5.66 0.83
CA SER A 72 12.72 5.18 2.21
C SER A 72 11.33 5.10 2.86
N PHE A 73 11.13 4.17 3.81
CA PHE A 73 9.86 4.03 4.53
C PHE A 73 9.38 5.36 5.12
N LYS A 74 10.27 6.12 5.75
CA LYS A 74 9.96 7.42 6.36
C LYS A 74 9.41 8.43 5.34
N GLN A 75 10.03 8.54 4.17
CA GLN A 75 9.58 9.44 3.10
C GLN A 75 8.27 8.95 2.47
N ALA A 76 8.15 7.65 2.24
CA ALA A 76 6.94 7.04 1.69
C ALA A 76 5.74 7.24 2.63
N ARG A 77 5.91 6.91 3.92
CA ARG A 77 4.90 7.09 4.97
C ARG A 77 4.45 8.56 5.08
N ARG A 78 5.38 9.51 5.12
CA ARG A 78 5.04 10.95 5.13
C ARG A 78 4.18 11.35 3.93
N PHE A 79 4.54 10.89 2.74
CA PHE A 79 3.76 11.14 1.53
C PHE A 79 2.37 10.50 1.64
N ILE A 80 2.26 9.24 2.04
CA ILE A 80 0.95 8.57 2.17
C ILE A 80 0.07 9.24 3.22
N HIS A 81 0.63 9.72 4.32
CA HIS A 81 -0.11 10.47 5.34
C HIS A 81 -0.70 11.77 4.77
N SER A 82 0.02 12.45 3.88
CA SER A 82 -0.46 13.67 3.23
C SER A 82 -1.66 13.45 2.30
N LEU A 83 -1.89 12.21 1.85
CA LEU A 83 -3.03 11.85 1.00
C LEU A 83 -4.32 11.62 1.79
N ASN A 84 -4.23 11.53 3.12
CA ASN A 84 -5.35 11.36 4.05
C ASN A 84 -6.28 10.17 3.71
N LEU A 85 -5.72 9.09 3.17
CA LEU A 85 -6.43 7.84 2.86
C LEU A 85 -6.96 7.22 4.16
N LYS A 86 -8.23 6.82 4.18
CA LYS A 86 -8.93 6.35 5.39
C LYS A 86 -8.99 4.84 5.49
N SER A 87 -8.91 4.16 4.35
CA SER A 87 -9.11 2.72 4.29
C SER A 87 -8.10 2.01 3.39
N TYR A 88 -8.01 0.69 3.57
CA TYR A 88 -7.27 -0.17 2.63
C TYR A 88 -7.87 -0.10 1.22
N TYR A 89 -9.17 0.14 1.10
CA TYR A 89 -9.84 0.28 -0.19
C TYR A 89 -9.36 1.55 -0.91
N ASP A 90 -9.27 2.69 -0.21
CA ASP A 90 -8.74 3.94 -0.75
C ASP A 90 -7.28 3.77 -1.21
N TRP A 91 -6.49 3.00 -0.46
CA TRP A 91 -5.14 2.62 -0.86
C TRP A 91 -5.10 1.82 -2.17
N LEU A 92 -6.01 0.87 -2.34
CA LEU A 92 -6.11 0.09 -3.57
C LEU A 92 -6.51 0.95 -4.77
N GLU A 93 -7.49 1.85 -4.60
CA GLU A 93 -7.88 2.79 -5.64
C GLU A 93 -6.74 3.74 -6.00
N PHE A 94 -6.05 4.29 -5.00
CA PHE A 94 -4.86 5.10 -5.22
C PHE A 94 -3.78 4.32 -6.01
N CYS A 95 -3.56 3.04 -5.68
CA CYS A 95 -2.60 2.19 -6.38
C CYS A 95 -2.97 1.89 -7.83
N LYS A 96 -4.26 1.79 -8.14
CA LYS A 96 -4.77 1.59 -9.51
C LYS A 96 -4.77 2.88 -10.32
N SER A 97 -4.80 4.03 -9.65
CA SER A 97 -4.77 5.33 -10.32
C SER A 97 -3.39 5.67 -10.90
N ASN A 98 -3.37 6.57 -11.89
CA ASN A 98 -2.13 7.14 -12.42
C ASN A 98 -1.44 8.14 -11.45
N LYS A 99 -2.00 8.35 -10.25
CA LYS A 99 -1.46 9.29 -9.25
C LYS A 99 -0.39 8.67 -8.36
N LYS A 100 -0.25 7.33 -8.33
CA LYS A 100 0.75 6.67 -7.49
C LYS A 100 2.15 6.85 -8.07
N PRO A 101 3.09 7.48 -7.34
CA PRO A 101 4.47 7.58 -7.79
C PRO A 101 5.12 6.21 -8.04
N LYS A 102 6.03 6.14 -9.02
CA LYS A 102 6.73 4.90 -9.40
C LYS A 102 7.61 4.33 -8.28
N ASP A 103 8.09 5.19 -7.40
CA ASP A 103 8.94 4.90 -6.26
C ASP A 103 8.16 4.63 -4.95
N ILE A 104 6.84 4.47 -5.04
CA ILE A 104 5.98 3.96 -3.97
C ILE A 104 5.52 2.53 -4.31
N PRO A 105 5.84 1.54 -3.45
CA PRO A 105 5.43 0.16 -3.68
C PRO A 105 3.93 0.00 -3.47
N SER A 106 3.25 -0.78 -4.32
CA SER A 106 1.84 -1.12 -4.14
C SER A 106 1.60 -2.09 -2.97
N VAL A 107 2.62 -2.86 -2.58
CA VAL A 107 2.60 -3.83 -1.48
C VAL A 107 3.69 -3.46 -0.46
N PRO A 108 3.53 -2.37 0.31
CA PRO A 108 4.59 -1.82 1.16
C PRO A 108 5.14 -2.80 2.20
N ARG A 109 4.31 -3.72 2.72
CA ARG A 109 4.74 -4.78 3.65
C ARG A 109 5.90 -5.64 3.10
N GLN A 110 5.97 -5.86 1.78
CA GLN A 110 7.02 -6.67 1.17
C GLN A 110 8.36 -5.93 1.07
N TYR A 111 8.35 -4.60 1.07
CA TYR A 111 9.54 -3.78 0.85
C TYR A 111 10.05 -3.11 2.12
N TYR A 112 9.16 -2.79 3.07
CA TYR A 112 9.48 -2.14 4.33
C TYR A 112 9.33 -3.11 5.50
N THR A 113 9.81 -4.34 5.35
CA THR A 113 9.53 -5.46 6.27
C THR A 113 9.92 -5.15 7.72
N LYS A 114 11.03 -4.44 7.95
CA LYS A 114 11.54 -4.09 9.29
C LYS A 114 10.75 -2.95 9.94
N GLU A 115 10.28 -1.99 9.15
CA GLU A 115 9.58 -0.81 9.64
C GLU A 115 8.05 -0.95 9.62
N TRP A 116 7.52 -1.96 8.93
CA TRP A 116 6.09 -2.14 8.70
C TRP A 116 5.32 -2.47 9.98
N LYS A 117 4.47 -1.54 10.42
CA LYS A 117 3.58 -1.70 11.58
C LYS A 117 2.13 -1.98 11.23
N GLY A 118 1.84 -2.23 9.95
CA GLY A 118 0.48 -2.45 9.44
C GLY A 118 -0.11 -1.23 8.74
N PHE A 119 -1.28 -1.45 8.14
CA PHE A 119 -1.96 -0.43 7.34
C PHE A 119 -2.40 0.80 8.14
N GLY A 120 -2.71 0.63 9.44
CA GLY A 120 -3.03 1.77 10.31
C GLY A 120 -1.89 2.79 10.37
N ASP A 121 -0.66 2.32 10.59
CA ASP A 121 0.52 3.20 10.60
C ASP A 121 0.84 3.75 9.20
N TRP A 122 0.76 2.89 8.17
CA TRP A 122 1.05 3.28 6.79
C TRP A 122 0.14 4.40 6.27
N LEU A 123 -1.17 4.30 6.53
CA LEU A 123 -2.17 5.27 6.09
C LEU A 123 -2.29 6.47 7.04
N GLY A 124 -1.69 6.39 8.24
CA GLY A 124 -1.78 7.44 9.24
C GLY A 124 -3.11 7.46 10.00
N THR A 125 -3.91 6.40 9.88
CA THR A 125 -5.17 6.22 10.63
C THR A 125 -4.92 5.64 12.03
N TYR A 126 -3.76 5.00 12.24
CA TYR A 126 -3.37 4.30 13.46
C TYR A 126 -4.39 3.23 13.90
N THR A 127 -5.27 2.80 13.00
CA THR A 127 -6.27 1.76 13.25
C THR A 127 -5.58 0.43 13.50
N ILE A 128 -5.80 -0.14 14.68
CA ILE A 128 -5.35 -1.49 15.05
C ILE A 128 -6.47 -2.48 14.71
N ALA A 129 -6.12 -3.55 13.99
CA ALA A 129 -7.04 -4.63 13.67
C ALA A 129 -7.67 -5.21 14.96
N PRO A 130 -8.99 -5.50 15.00
CA PRO A 130 -9.68 -5.92 16.22
C PRO A 130 -8.99 -7.06 16.99
N GLN A 131 -8.48 -8.06 16.28
CA GLN A 131 -7.79 -9.23 16.85
C GLN A 131 -6.45 -8.88 17.52
N ASN A 132 -5.83 -7.77 17.15
CA ASN A 132 -4.55 -7.32 17.69
C ASN A 132 -4.70 -6.29 18.80
N LYS A 133 -5.92 -5.85 19.12
CA LYS A 133 -6.17 -4.88 20.19
C LYS A 133 -5.87 -5.53 21.54
N LYS A 134 -4.85 -5.02 22.23
CA LYS A 134 -4.53 -5.37 23.61
C LYS A 134 -5.14 -4.31 24.54
N PHE A 135 -6.20 -4.69 25.24
CA PHE A 135 -6.84 -3.80 26.22
C PHE A 135 -6.20 -3.95 27.59
N ARG A 136 -6.06 -2.85 28.32
CA ARG A 136 -5.58 -2.88 29.71
C ARG A 136 -6.59 -3.59 30.63
N SER A 137 -6.16 -3.94 31.84
CA SER A 137 -7.03 -4.62 32.81
C SER A 137 -8.29 -3.80 33.11
N PHE A 138 -9.39 -4.47 33.47
CA PHE A 138 -10.65 -3.80 33.81
C PHE A 138 -10.46 -2.70 34.86
N LYS A 139 -9.69 -2.96 35.93
CA LYS A 139 -9.41 -2.00 37.01
C LYS A 139 -8.71 -0.73 36.47
N GLN A 140 -7.72 -0.87 35.60
CA GLN A 140 -7.00 0.27 35.01
C GLN A 140 -7.87 1.03 33.99
N ALA A 141 -8.63 0.30 33.17
CA ALA A 141 -9.52 0.90 32.18
C ALA A 141 -10.67 1.68 32.82
N ARG A 142 -11.27 1.12 33.87
CA ARG A 142 -12.29 1.79 34.69
C ARG A 142 -11.76 3.04 35.37
N ARG A 143 -10.53 3.00 35.91
CA ARG A 143 -9.87 4.18 36.49
C ARG A 143 -9.72 5.30 35.46
N PHE A 144 -9.35 4.97 34.22
CA PHE A 144 -9.32 5.94 33.13
C PHE A 144 -10.71 6.49 32.82
N ALA A 145 -11.73 5.62 32.67
CA ALA A 145 -13.09 6.05 32.38
C ALA A 145 -13.65 7.03 33.41
N ARG A 146 -13.43 6.77 34.71
CA ARG A 146 -13.84 7.65 35.81
C ARG A 146 -13.12 9.01 35.79
N LYS A 147 -11.87 9.08 35.33
CA LYS A 147 -11.13 10.35 35.19
C LYS A 147 -11.76 11.30 34.17
N LEU A 148 -12.47 10.75 33.17
CA LEU A 148 -13.17 11.55 32.17
C LEU A 148 -14.42 12.25 32.72
N LYS A 149 -14.91 11.85 33.90
CA LYS A 149 -16.11 12.40 34.55
C LYS A 149 -17.36 12.41 33.64
N LEU A 150 -17.46 11.44 32.74
CA LEU A 150 -18.62 11.28 31.86
C LEU A 150 -19.79 10.71 32.67
N ASN A 151 -20.98 11.28 32.50
CA ASN A 151 -22.14 10.97 33.34
C ASN A 151 -23.10 9.92 32.74
N SER A 152 -22.84 9.44 31.53
CA SER A 152 -23.76 8.56 30.82
C SER A 152 -23.08 7.74 29.74
N TYR A 153 -23.75 6.65 29.33
CA TYR A 153 -23.38 5.90 28.14
C TYR A 153 -23.29 6.80 26.90
N PHE A 154 -24.23 7.72 26.73
CA PHE A 154 -24.22 8.64 25.60
C PHE A 154 -22.98 9.54 25.61
N ALA A 155 -22.59 10.08 26.76
CA ALA A 155 -21.36 10.86 26.90
C ALA A 155 -20.10 10.03 26.57
N TRP A 156 -20.06 8.75 26.96
CA TRP A 156 -19.00 7.82 26.54
C TRP A 156 -18.95 7.64 25.02
N VAL A 157 -20.11 7.49 24.38
CA VAL A 157 -20.22 7.33 22.93
C VAL A 157 -19.68 8.56 22.19
N GLN A 158 -20.09 9.75 22.62
CA GLN A 158 -19.60 10.99 22.03
C GLN A 158 -18.10 11.13 22.22
N TYR A 159 -17.58 10.81 23.41
CA TYR A 159 -16.16 10.91 23.69
C TYR A 159 -15.33 10.01 22.77
N TYR A 160 -15.64 8.72 22.63
CA TYR A 160 -14.78 7.86 21.79
C TYR A 160 -14.85 8.22 20.29
N LYS A 161 -15.97 8.80 19.81
CA LYS A 161 -16.09 9.27 18.42
C LYS A 161 -15.13 10.41 18.08
N THR A 162 -14.62 11.14 19.07
CA THR A 162 -13.58 12.16 18.88
C THR A 162 -12.19 11.59 18.56
N ASN A 163 -12.02 10.26 18.58
CA ASN A 163 -10.73 9.57 18.49
C ASN A 163 -9.72 9.94 19.60
N ALA A 164 -10.17 10.56 20.70
CA ALA A 164 -9.33 10.86 21.86
C ALA A 164 -9.10 9.65 22.80
N LEU A 165 -9.77 8.51 22.54
CA LEU A 165 -9.65 7.32 23.37
C LEU A 165 -8.28 6.65 23.15
N PRO A 166 -7.51 6.33 24.21
CA PRO A 166 -6.29 5.55 24.08
C PRO A 166 -6.56 4.20 23.41
N THR A 167 -5.62 3.71 22.60
CA THR A 167 -5.77 2.48 21.81
C THR A 167 -5.96 1.21 22.64
N ASP A 168 -5.61 1.26 23.93
CA ASP A 168 -5.71 0.17 24.91
C ASP A 168 -6.95 0.28 25.82
N ILE A 169 -7.86 1.22 25.54
CA ILE A 169 -9.19 1.32 26.16
C ILE A 169 -10.24 0.87 25.13
N PRO A 170 -11.13 -0.08 25.47
CA PRO A 170 -12.15 -0.53 24.54
C PRO A 170 -13.27 0.49 24.40
N THR A 171 -13.80 0.64 23.18
CA THR A 171 -15.02 1.43 22.92
C THR A 171 -16.27 0.77 23.50
N THR A 172 -16.26 -0.57 23.60
CA THR A 172 -17.36 -1.41 24.12
C THR A 172 -16.93 -2.18 25.37
N PRO A 173 -16.71 -1.50 26.51
CA PRO A 173 -16.18 -2.11 27.73
C PRO A 173 -17.10 -3.21 28.29
N ASN A 174 -18.42 -3.09 28.09
CA ASN A 174 -19.40 -4.12 28.45
C ASN A 174 -19.14 -5.47 27.75
N ARG A 175 -18.68 -5.45 26.50
CA ARG A 175 -18.32 -6.67 25.76
C ARG A 175 -16.93 -7.15 26.15
N THR A 176 -15.96 -6.24 26.19
CA THR A 176 -14.55 -6.57 26.50
C THR A 176 -14.37 -7.12 27.92
N TYR A 177 -15.16 -6.63 28.88
CA TYR A 177 -15.03 -6.97 30.30
C TYR A 177 -16.23 -7.74 30.87
N LYS A 178 -17.11 -8.31 30.03
CA LYS A 178 -18.34 -9.03 30.44
C LYS A 178 -18.11 -9.99 31.62
N ASN A 179 -17.04 -10.77 31.57
CA ASN A 179 -16.66 -11.74 32.61
C ASN A 179 -15.36 -11.34 33.34
N LYS A 180 -14.99 -10.06 33.30
CA LYS A 180 -13.73 -9.53 33.86
C LYS A 180 -13.98 -8.40 34.86
N GLY A 181 -15.16 -8.38 35.48
CA GLY A 181 -15.54 -7.41 36.51
C GLY A 181 -16.52 -6.33 36.06
N TRP A 182 -17.04 -6.37 34.83
CA TRP A 182 -18.08 -5.46 34.38
C TRP A 182 -19.36 -5.58 35.24
N LYS A 183 -19.85 -4.46 35.76
CA LYS A 183 -21.07 -4.39 36.60
C LYS A 183 -22.12 -3.39 36.07
N GLY A 184 -21.95 -2.91 34.85
CA GLY A 184 -22.82 -1.89 34.25
C GLY A 184 -22.15 -0.52 34.11
N TRP A 185 -22.85 0.38 33.43
CA TRP A 185 -22.35 1.71 33.09
C TRP A 185 -22.11 2.59 34.32
N ASN A 186 -22.93 2.45 35.36
CA ASN A 186 -22.78 3.21 36.60
C ASN A 186 -21.46 2.87 37.31
N ASP A 187 -21.11 1.58 37.45
CA ASP A 187 -19.78 1.20 37.98
C ASP A 187 -18.64 1.67 37.07
N TRP A 188 -18.80 1.52 35.75
CA TRP A 188 -17.76 1.87 34.79
C TRP A 188 -17.40 3.36 34.83
N LEU A 189 -18.42 4.22 34.81
CA LEU A 189 -18.28 5.67 34.77
C LEU A 189 -18.13 6.30 36.17
N GLY A 190 -18.48 5.56 37.22
CA GLY A 190 -18.48 6.08 38.60
C GLY A 190 -19.66 7.00 38.88
N THR A 191 -20.80 6.75 38.22
CA THR A 191 -22.06 7.47 38.42
C THR A 191 -22.95 6.68 39.37
N LYS A 192 -23.86 7.38 40.07
CA LYS A 192 -24.89 6.74 40.90
C LYS A 192 -25.99 6.18 40.00
#